data_AF-A0A4S0IG71-F1
#
_entry.id   AF-A0A4S0IG71-F1
#
_cell.length_a   1.000
_cell.length_b   1.000
_cell.length_c   1.000
_cell.angle_alpha   90.00
_cell.angle_beta   90.00
_cell.angle_gamma   90.00
#
_symmetry.space_group_name_H-M   'P 1'
#
loop_
_entity.id
_entity.type
_entity.pdbx_description
1 polymer ?
#
loop_
_entity_poly.entity_id
_entity_poly.type
_entity_poly.pdbx_seq_one_letter_code
_entity_poly.pdbx_strand_id
1 'polypeptide(L)' 'SGEFLSVQDYKNVQRWAKAIDERPAVKRGRMVNRAFGEPAIQLHERHDASDFDTRTQDKLAAE' A
#
# COMPACT_ATOMS: atom_id res chain seq x y z
N SER A 1 13.40 -5.19 -9.35
CA SER A 1 12.70 -6.43 -9.73
C SER A 1 12.02 -6.37 -11.10
N GLY A 2 11.71 -5.19 -11.66
CA GLY A 2 11.02 -5.09 -12.96
C GLY A 2 11.80 -5.58 -14.20
N GLU A 3 13.13 -5.65 -14.12
CA GLU A 3 14.00 -6.01 -15.24
C GLU A 3 13.83 -7.47 -15.71
N PHE A 4 13.69 -8.42 -14.79
CA PHE A 4 13.56 -9.85 -15.13
C PHE A 4 12.33 -10.16 -16.00
N LEU A 5 11.23 -9.43 -15.78
CA LEU A 5 9.99 -9.57 -16.55
C LEU A 5 9.84 -8.50 -17.65
N SER A 6 10.89 -7.69 -17.88
CA SER A 6 10.87 -6.55 -18.80
C SER A 6 9.65 -5.62 -18.63
N VAL A 7 9.27 -5.33 -17.39
CA VAL A 7 8.00 -4.63 -17.11
C VAL A 7 7.93 -3.22 -17.71
N GLN A 8 9.08 -2.62 -18.03
CA GLN A 8 9.20 -1.32 -18.69
C GLN A 8 8.63 -1.30 -20.11
N ASP A 9 8.56 -2.45 -20.79
CA ASP A 9 8.08 -2.54 -22.17
C ASP A 9 6.54 -2.50 -22.24
N TYR A 10 5.85 -2.87 -21.15
CA TYR A 10 4.39 -2.88 -21.05
C TYR A 10 3.80 -1.49 -20.74
N LYS A 11 4.01 -0.54 -21.65
CA LYS A 11 3.60 0.87 -21.48
C LYS A 11 2.15 1.06 -21.02
N ASN A 12 1.22 0.31 -21.61
CA ASN A 12 -0.21 0.42 -21.28
C ASN A 12 -0.54 -0.11 -19.88
N VAL A 13 0.12 -1.20 -19.47
CA VAL A 13 -0.04 -1.79 -18.14
C VAL A 13 0.54 -0.85 -17.08
N GLN A 14 1.74 -0.30 -17.32
CA GLN A 14 2.37 0.66 -16.42
C GLN A 14 1.50 1.92 -16.21
N ARG A 15 0.99 2.50 -17.31
CA ARG A 15 0.09 3.66 -17.25
C ARG A 15 -1.16 3.35 -16.43
N TRP A 16 -1.81 2.22 -16.69
CA TRP A 16 -3.00 1.80 -15.95
C TRP A 16 -2.68 1.56 -14.46
N ALA A 17 -1.62 0.83 -14.16
CA ALA A 17 -1.23 0.51 -12.78
C ALA A 17 -0.96 1.79 -11.98
N LYS A 18 -0.24 2.76 -12.57
CA LYS A 18 0.01 4.08 -11.95
C LYS A 18 -1.30 4.84 -11.68
N ALA A 19 -2.20 4.88 -12.65
CA ALA A 19 -3.49 5.57 -12.50
C ALA A 19 -4.38 4.94 -11.40
N ILE A 20 -4.33 3.62 -11.24
CA ILE A 20 -5.03 2.92 -10.15
C ILE A 20 -4.35 3.17 -8.81
N ASP A 21 -3.02 3.10 -8.75
CA ASP A 21 -2.24 3.27 -7.51
C ASP A 21 -2.35 4.68 -6.91
N GLU A 22 -2.58 5.70 -7.75
CA GLU A 22 -2.76 7.07 -7.29
C GLU A 22 -4.07 7.28 -6.50
N ARG A 23 -5.06 6.39 -6.65
CA ARG A 23 -6.39 6.53 -6.04
C ARG A 23 -6.31 6.44 -4.50
N PRO A 24 -6.88 7.39 -3.74
CA PRO A 24 -6.84 7.36 -2.27
C PRO A 24 -7.40 6.06 -1.65
N ALA A 25 -8.45 5.50 -2.26
CA ALA A 25 -9.04 4.24 -1.80
C ALA A 25 -8.11 3.04 -2.03
N VAL A 26 -7.33 3.02 -3.12
CA VAL A 26 -6.35 1.95 -3.40
C VAL A 26 -5.20 2.04 -2.41
N LYS A 27 -4.68 3.25 -2.16
CA LYS A 27 -3.63 3.48 -1.16
C LYS A 27 -4.03 2.94 0.22
N ARG A 28 -5.22 3.30 0.71
CA ARG A 28 -5.73 2.79 2.00
C ARG A 28 -6.02 1.29 1.98
N GLY A 29 -6.66 0.79 0.92
CA GLY A 29 -7.03 -0.62 0.82
C GLY A 29 -5.82 -1.56 0.82
N ARG A 30 -4.70 -1.15 0.21
CA ARG A 30 -3.44 -1.92 0.19
C ARG A 30 -2.75 -2.04 1.56
N MET A 31 -3.19 -1.29 2.56
CA MET A 31 -2.61 -1.32 3.92
C MET A 31 -3.29 -2.36 4.82
N VAL A 32 -4.58 -2.61 4.60
CA VAL A 32 -5.41 -3.45 5.47
C VAL A 32 -4.97 -4.92 5.36
N ASN A 33 -4.86 -5.59 6.52
CA ASN A 33 -4.34 -6.96 6.68
C ASN A 33 -2.93 -7.20 6.14
N ARG A 34 -2.15 -6.14 5.90
CA ARG A 34 -0.79 -6.25 5.40
C ARG A 34 0.20 -6.38 6.54
N ALA A 35 0.92 -7.50 6.61
CA ALA A 35 1.89 -7.81 7.66
C ALA A 35 3.37 -7.69 7.23
N PHE A 36 3.66 -7.01 6.12
CA PHE A 36 5.02 -6.88 5.57
C PHE A 36 5.22 -5.58 4.77
N GLY A 37 6.49 -5.22 4.57
CA GLY A 37 6.90 -3.97 3.92
C GLY A 37 7.17 -2.87 4.95
N GLU A 38 7.10 -1.60 4.55
CA GLU A 38 7.30 -0.49 5.48
C GLU A 38 6.22 -0.47 6.58
N PRO A 39 6.57 -0.31 7.87
CA PRO A 39 5.58 -0.30 8.96
C PRO A 39 4.45 0.74 8.77
N ALA A 40 4.76 1.89 8.16
CA ALA A 40 3.79 2.95 7.85
C ALA A 40 2.68 2.55 6.87
N ILE A 41 2.87 1.46 6.11
CA ILE A 41 1.85 0.94 5.18
C ILE A 41 1.23 -0.38 5.68
N GLN A 42 1.53 -0.80 6.90
CA GLN A 42 0.98 -1.99 7.51
C GLN A 42 -0.14 -1.61 8.47
N LEU A 43 -1.35 -2.09 8.21
CA LEU A 43 -2.49 -2.03 9.12
C LEU A 43 -3.02 -3.46 9.26
N HIS A 44 -2.63 -4.18 10.31
CA HIS A 44 -2.92 -5.61 10.43
C HIS A 44 -4.41 -5.92 10.50
N GLU A 45 -5.18 -5.02 11.11
CA GLU A 45 -6.64 -5.13 11.25
C GLU A 45 -7.26 -3.75 11.12
N ARG A 46 -8.49 -3.69 10.61
CA ARG A 46 -9.24 -2.45 10.44
C ARG A 46 -10.67 -2.62 10.90
N HIS A 47 -11.05 -1.85 11.91
CA HIS A 47 -12.37 -1.85 12.54
C HIS A 47 -13.01 -0.46 12.57
N ASP A 48 -12.23 0.60 12.37
CA ASP A 48 -12.70 1.98 12.23
C ASP A 48 -12.01 2.72 11.07
N ALA A 49 -12.49 3.91 10.71
CA ALA A 49 -11.80 4.77 9.73
C ALA A 49 -10.56 5.46 10.33
N SER A 50 -10.58 5.77 11.62
CA SER A 50 -9.46 6.41 12.34
C SER A 50 -8.24 5.51 12.53
N ASP A 51 -8.37 4.20 12.25
CA ASP A 51 -7.27 3.24 12.35
C ASP A 51 -6.08 3.60 11.44
N PHE A 52 -6.33 4.22 10.28
CA PHE A 52 -5.25 4.67 9.38
C PHE A 52 -4.37 5.76 10.02
N ASP A 53 -4.94 6.56 10.92
CA ASP A 53 -4.26 7.69 11.54
C ASP A 53 -3.56 7.31 12.84
N THR A 54 -3.93 6.18 13.46
CA THR A 54 -3.50 5.85 14.83
C THR A 54 -2.95 4.42 15.00
N ARG A 55 -3.30 3.48 14.13
CA ARG A 55 -3.04 2.04 14.33
C ARG A 55 -2.15 1.38 13.27
N THR A 56 -1.47 2.16 12.42
CA THR A 56 -0.43 1.60 11.54
C THR A 56 0.79 1.19 12.36
N GLN A 57 1.56 0.20 11.89
CA GLN A 57 2.60 -0.42 12.71
C GLN A 57 3.74 0.53 13.10
N ASP A 58 4.03 1.55 12.30
CA ASP A 58 4.96 2.62 12.67
C ASP A 58 4.50 3.41 13.90
N LYS A 59 3.19 3.61 14.07
CA LYS A 59 2.61 4.35 15.20
C LYS A 59 2.57 3.50 16.46
N LEU A 60 2.28 2.21 16.32
CA LEU A 60 2.24 1.27 17.45
C LEU A 60 3.64 0.90 17.96
N ALA A 61 4.66 0.90 17.10
CA ALA A 61 6.04 0.61 17.51
C ALA A 61 6.75 1.81 18.17
N ALA A 62 6.17 3.01 18.08
CA ALA A 62 6.70 4.24 18.68
C ALA A 62 6.13 4.52 20.09
N GLU A 63 5.18 3.72 20.54
CA GLU A 63 4.60 3.71 21.90
C GLU A 63 5.35 2.72 22.81
#